data_AF-A0A238LKL2-F1
#
_entry.id   AF-A0A238LKL2-F1
#
_cell.length_a   1.000
_cell.length_b   1.000
_cell.length_c   1.000
_cell.angle_alpha   90.00
_cell.angle_beta   90.00
_cell.angle_gamma   90.00
#
_symmetry.space_group_name_H-M   'P 1'
#
loop_
_entity.id
_entity.type
_entity.pdbx_description
1 polymer ?
#
loop_
_entity_poly.entity_id
_entity_poly.type
_entity_poly.pdbx_seq_one_letter_code
_entity_poly.pdbx_strand_id
1 'polypeptide(L)'
;MRPQIALPLILAACAAAPMTPAEEYAASYVGSYGPTNLCVGQELIVDLWPDRLAIGETACDIASISRAETGISDVGLSVALANCAAEGTAIPNFRVRLLQTQAGLTLASPTDNLILQRCTDL
;
A
#
# COMPACT_ATOMS: atom_id res chain seq x y z
N MET A 1 10.51 -40.33 49.74
CA MET A 1 9.56 -39.24 49.46
C MET A 1 10.34 -37.97 49.15
N ARG A 2 10.33 -37.52 47.89
CA ARG A 2 10.75 -36.17 47.46
C ARG A 2 9.90 -35.81 46.23
N PRO A 3 9.04 -34.79 46.30
CA PRO A 3 8.29 -34.35 45.13
C PRO A 3 9.20 -33.46 44.28
N GLN A 4 9.50 -33.89 43.05
CA GLN A 4 10.09 -33.02 42.04
C GLN A 4 8.96 -32.21 41.39
N ILE A 5 8.90 -30.93 41.72
CA ILE A 5 7.98 -29.97 41.11
C ILE A 5 8.55 -29.65 39.72
N ALA A 6 7.97 -30.23 38.68
CA ALA A 6 8.18 -29.81 37.31
C ALA A 6 7.32 -28.57 37.06
N LEU A 7 7.98 -27.41 36.94
CA LEU A 7 7.36 -26.13 36.59
C LEU A 7 7.17 -26.08 35.06
N PRO A 8 5.94 -25.95 34.52
CA PRO A 8 5.77 -25.78 33.09
C PRO A 8 6.11 -24.34 32.70
N LEU A 9 7.23 -24.14 32.00
CA LEU A 9 7.45 -22.92 31.22
C LEU A 9 6.46 -22.90 30.06
N ILE A 10 5.34 -22.20 30.24
CA ILE A 10 4.46 -21.82 29.15
C ILE A 10 5.11 -20.60 28.48
N LEU A 11 5.93 -20.82 27.46
CA LEU A 11 6.30 -19.76 26.53
C LEU A 11 5.06 -19.39 25.73
N ALA A 12 4.34 -18.36 26.19
CA ALA A 12 3.42 -17.61 25.35
C ALA A 12 4.24 -16.92 24.26
N ALA A 13 4.46 -17.62 23.14
CA ALA A 13 4.95 -16.99 21.92
C ALA A 13 3.90 -15.95 21.52
N CYS A 14 4.22 -14.68 21.77
CA CYS A 14 3.46 -13.54 21.27
C CYS A 14 3.70 -13.49 19.75
N ALA A 15 3.08 -14.41 19.01
CA ALA A 15 3.00 -14.30 17.57
C ALA A 15 2.08 -13.11 17.30
N ALA A 16 2.69 -11.95 17.00
CA ALA A 16 1.94 -10.82 16.47
C ALA A 16 1.09 -11.35 15.31
N ALA A 17 -0.23 -11.15 15.40
CA ALA A 17 -1.13 -11.59 14.36
C ALA A 17 -0.63 -11.02 13.01
N PRO A 18 -0.66 -11.80 11.92
CA PRO A 18 -0.25 -11.29 10.62
C PRO A 18 -1.12 -10.09 10.26
N MET A 19 -0.45 -8.98 9.92
CA MET A 19 -1.09 -7.74 9.54
C MET A 19 -2.03 -7.97 8.34
N THR A 20 -3.23 -7.42 8.42
CA THR A 20 -4.19 -7.44 7.31
C THR A 20 -3.68 -6.58 6.15
N PRO A 21 -4.13 -6.81 4.90
CA PRO A 21 -3.71 -5.99 3.76
C PRO A 21 -4.04 -4.50 3.93
N ALA A 22 -5.14 -4.17 4.61
CA ALA A 22 -5.53 -2.78 4.87
C ALA A 22 -4.61 -2.11 5.90
N GLU A 23 -4.23 -2.82 6.97
CA GLU A 23 -3.25 -2.32 7.94
C GLU A 23 -1.87 -2.15 7.29
N GLU A 24 -1.46 -3.08 6.43
CA GLU A 24 -0.20 -2.99 5.67
C GLU A 24 -0.20 -1.77 4.74
N TYR A 25 -1.30 -1.54 4.03
CA TYR A 25 -1.49 -0.36 3.21
C TYR A 25 -1.33 0.93 4.01
N ALA A 26 -2.07 1.03 5.13
CA ALA A 26 -2.04 2.21 5.99
C ALA A 26 -0.63 2.47 6.57
N ALA A 27 0.07 1.41 6.98
CA ALA A 27 1.38 1.52 7.62
C ALA A 27 2.53 1.78 6.63
N SER A 28 2.47 1.19 5.43
CA SER A 28 3.64 1.13 4.52
C SER A 28 3.46 1.95 3.24
N TYR A 29 2.22 2.19 2.80
CA TYR A 29 1.92 2.79 1.49
C TYR A 29 1.30 4.18 1.59
N VAL A 30 0.66 4.56 2.70
CA VAL A 30 0.10 5.92 2.83
C VAL A 30 1.22 6.98 2.77
N GLY A 31 0.99 8.02 1.99
CA GLY A 31 1.93 9.11 1.74
C GLY A 31 1.82 9.68 0.32
N SER A 32 2.62 10.71 0.06
CA SER A 32 2.76 11.33 -1.25
C SER A 32 3.99 10.80 -1.97
N TYR A 33 3.85 10.56 -3.27
CA TYR A 33 4.87 9.95 -4.11
C TYR A 33 5.00 10.72 -5.41
N GLY A 34 6.23 10.85 -5.89
CA GLY A 34 6.54 11.48 -7.16
C GLY A 34 7.66 10.76 -7.91
N PRO A 35 7.86 11.07 -9.20
CA PRO A 35 9.04 10.61 -9.93
C PRO A 35 10.33 11.11 -9.25
N THR A 36 11.39 10.30 -9.32
CA THR A 36 12.70 10.53 -8.66
C THR A 36 13.17 11.98 -8.78
N ASN A 37 13.49 12.63 -7.65
CA ASN A 37 13.94 14.03 -7.52
C ASN A 37 12.91 15.15 -7.80
N LEU A 38 11.61 14.85 -7.95
CA LEU A 38 10.60 15.82 -8.40
C LEU A 38 9.46 16.08 -7.39
N CYS A 39 9.69 15.85 -6.10
CA CYS A 39 8.67 15.99 -5.05
C CYS A 39 8.20 17.43 -4.78
N VAL A 40 8.77 18.44 -5.44
CA VAL A 40 8.39 19.86 -5.27
C VAL A 40 8.04 20.48 -6.62
N GLY A 41 6.79 20.90 -6.80
CA GLY A 41 6.38 21.83 -7.85
C GLY A 41 5.97 21.27 -9.23
N GLN A 42 5.58 19.99 -9.36
CA GLN A 42 5.13 19.40 -10.64
C GLN A 42 3.91 18.46 -10.50
N GLU A 43 3.20 18.28 -11.63
CA GLU A 43 1.83 17.77 -11.84
C GLU A 43 1.54 16.28 -11.53
N LEU A 44 2.54 15.44 -11.30
CA LEU A 44 2.31 13.99 -11.19
C LEU A 44 2.67 13.46 -9.80
N ILE A 45 1.84 13.88 -8.85
CA ILE A 45 1.83 13.37 -7.49
C ILE A 45 0.83 12.21 -7.43
N VAL A 46 1.30 11.08 -6.93
CA VAL A 46 0.41 10.03 -6.44
C VAL A 46 0.26 10.22 -4.95
N ASP A 47 -0.97 10.50 -4.53
CA ASP A 47 -1.32 10.65 -3.13
C ASP A 47 -2.11 9.43 -2.67
N LEU A 48 -1.58 8.74 -1.67
CA LEU A 48 -2.18 7.57 -1.05
C LEU A 48 -2.68 7.95 0.33
N TRP A 49 -4.00 7.98 0.52
CA TRP A 49 -4.67 8.17 1.81
C TRP A 49 -5.29 6.86 2.30
N PRO A 50 -5.66 6.75 3.59
CA PRO A 50 -6.22 5.50 4.13
C PRO A 50 -7.45 4.96 3.38
N ASP A 51 -8.28 5.84 2.83
CA ASP A 51 -9.57 5.54 2.19
C ASP A 51 -9.66 6.01 0.74
N ARG A 52 -8.64 6.71 0.23
CA ARG A 52 -8.65 7.36 -1.08
C ARG A 52 -7.28 7.28 -1.75
N LEU A 53 -7.28 7.28 -3.08
CA LEU A 53 -6.08 7.34 -3.90
C LEU A 53 -6.25 8.42 -4.98
N ALA A 54 -5.24 9.25 -5.18
CA ALA A 54 -5.16 10.16 -6.32
C ALA A 54 -3.90 9.91 -7.16
N ILE A 55 -4.05 10.04 -8.48
CA ILE A 55 -2.99 9.97 -9.49
C ILE A 55 -3.17 11.18 -10.40
N GLY A 56 -2.34 12.21 -10.22
CA GLY A 56 -2.54 13.49 -10.89
C GLY A 56 -3.94 14.05 -10.59
N GLU A 57 -4.73 14.31 -11.63
CA GLU A 57 -6.09 14.84 -11.51
C GLU A 57 -7.18 13.78 -11.33
N THR A 58 -6.80 12.50 -11.35
CA THR A 58 -7.72 11.38 -11.11
C THR A 58 -7.75 11.05 -9.64
N ALA A 59 -8.93 10.97 -9.04
CA ALA A 59 -9.11 10.55 -7.67
C ALA A 59 -10.22 9.51 -7.53
N CYS A 60 -9.98 8.50 -6.69
CA CYS A 60 -10.90 7.40 -6.45
C CYS A 60 -10.95 7.03 -4.95
N ASP A 61 -12.08 6.50 -4.52
CA ASP A 61 -12.22 5.85 -3.21
C ASP A 61 -11.64 4.44 -3.25
N ILE A 62 -11.12 3.97 -2.11
CA ILE A 62 -10.64 2.60 -1.97
C ILE A 62 -11.80 1.69 -1.57
N ALA A 63 -12.18 0.78 -2.47
CA ALA A 63 -13.25 -0.17 -2.21
C ALA A 63 -12.77 -1.45 -1.50
N SER A 64 -11.58 -1.95 -1.83
CA SER A 64 -10.98 -3.10 -1.16
C SER A 64 -9.48 -3.19 -1.40
N ILE A 65 -8.77 -3.82 -0.45
CA ILE A 65 -7.34 -4.08 -0.53
C ILE A 65 -7.12 -5.57 -0.30
N SER A 66 -6.40 -6.22 -1.22
CA SER A 66 -6.06 -7.64 -1.14
C SER A 66 -4.58 -7.85 -1.45
N ARG A 67 -4.00 -8.96 -0.96
CA ARG A 67 -2.64 -9.34 -1.36
C ARG A 67 -2.64 -9.68 -2.86
N ALA A 68 -1.66 -9.16 -3.58
CA ALA A 68 -1.38 -9.54 -4.95
C ALA A 68 -0.22 -10.53 -4.94
N GLU A 69 -0.46 -11.76 -5.39
CA GLU A 69 0.64 -12.69 -5.65
C GLU A 69 1.39 -12.18 -6.87
N THR A 70 2.59 -11.64 -6.66
CA THR A 70 3.57 -11.51 -7.74
C THR A 70 4.41 -12.79 -7.67
N GLY A 71 4.59 -13.49 -8.80
CA GLY A 71 5.01 -14.89 -8.84
C GLY A 71 6.38 -15.24 -8.24
N ILE A 72 7.09 -14.30 -7.59
CA ILE A 72 8.39 -14.52 -6.96
C ILE A 72 8.50 -13.59 -5.74
N SER A 73 8.24 -14.11 -4.52
CA SER A 73 8.55 -13.56 -3.17
C SER A 73 8.14 -12.11 -2.80
N ASP A 74 7.76 -11.27 -3.75
CA ASP A 74 7.36 -9.89 -3.53
C ASP A 74 5.84 -9.84 -3.42
N VAL A 75 5.33 -9.81 -2.20
CA VAL A 75 3.89 -9.67 -1.95
C VAL A 75 3.55 -8.19 -2.06
N GLY A 76 2.94 -7.80 -3.18
CA GLY A 76 2.36 -6.47 -3.35
C GLY A 76 0.92 -6.41 -2.86
N LEU A 77 0.32 -5.23 -2.92
CA LEU A 77 -1.09 -5.01 -2.67
C LEU A 77 -1.83 -4.77 -3.99
N SER A 78 -3.03 -5.33 -4.09
CA SER A 78 -4.00 -4.96 -5.12
C SER A 78 -5.11 -4.13 -4.49
N VAL A 79 -5.31 -2.93 -5.00
CA VAL A 79 -6.30 -1.98 -4.49
C VAL A 79 -7.39 -1.81 -5.53
N ALA A 80 -8.61 -2.19 -5.19
CA ALA A 80 -9.78 -1.94 -6.00
C ALA A 80 -10.27 -0.51 -5.72
N LEU A 81 -10.42 0.27 -6.78
CA LEU A 81 -10.84 1.66 -6.71
C LEU A 81 -12.29 1.79 -7.17
N ALA A 82 -13.03 2.67 -6.51
CA ALA A 82 -14.41 3.00 -6.80
C ALA A 82 -14.62 4.52 -6.85
N ASN A 83 -15.77 4.94 -7.38
CA ASN A 83 -16.15 6.35 -7.48
C ASN A 83 -15.05 7.22 -8.13
N CYS A 84 -14.37 6.66 -9.14
CA CYS A 84 -13.27 7.34 -9.78
C CYS A 84 -13.75 8.55 -10.60
N ALA A 85 -13.06 9.68 -10.45
CA ALA A 85 -13.28 10.87 -11.24
C ALA A 85 -11.96 11.52 -11.65
N ALA A 86 -11.87 11.97 -12.90
CA ALA A 86 -10.78 12.77 -13.44
C ALA A 86 -11.33 14.16 -13.80
N GLU A 87 -10.72 15.22 -13.26
CA GLU A 87 -11.20 16.61 -13.46
C GLU A 87 -12.70 16.79 -13.14
N GLY A 88 -13.21 16.05 -12.15
CA GLY A 88 -14.63 16.05 -11.77
C GLY A 88 -15.55 15.24 -12.69
N THR A 89 -15.04 14.67 -13.77
CA THR A 89 -15.79 13.76 -14.66
C THR A 89 -15.65 12.32 -14.18
N ALA A 90 -16.77 11.64 -13.97
CA ALA A 90 -16.77 10.23 -13.58
C ALA A 90 -16.11 9.36 -14.66
N ILE A 91 -15.19 8.49 -14.26
CA ILE A 91 -14.51 7.53 -15.12
C ILE A 91 -14.76 6.11 -14.63
N PRO A 92 -14.50 5.08 -15.45
CA PRO A 92 -14.65 3.69 -15.01
C PRO A 92 -13.79 3.38 -13.77
N ASN A 93 -14.33 2.57 -12.87
CA ASN A 93 -13.60 2.01 -11.74
C ASN A 93 -12.51 1.05 -12.24
N PHE A 94 -11.37 1.04 -11.55
CA PHE A 94 -10.26 0.16 -11.92
C PHE A 94 -9.50 -0.34 -10.68
N ARG A 95 -8.46 -1.12 -10.94
CA ARG A 95 -7.61 -1.70 -9.90
C ARG A 95 -6.18 -1.24 -10.15
N VAL A 96 -5.49 -0.90 -9.06
CA VAL A 96 -4.05 -0.68 -9.10
C VAL A 96 -3.33 -1.80 -8.35
N ARG A 97 -2.07 -2.00 -8.71
CA ARG A 97 -1.14 -2.84 -7.96
C ARG A 97 -0.05 -1.95 -7.40
N LEU A 98 0.21 -2.11 -6.11
CA LEU A 98 1.23 -1.40 -5.37
C LEU A 98 2.28 -2.41 -4.91
N LEU A 99 3.55 -2.09 -5.12
CA LEU A 99 4.65 -2.89 -4.63
C LEU A 99 5.74 -1.97 -4.08
N GLN A 100 6.03 -2.10 -2.80
CA GLN A 100 7.15 -1.42 -2.18
C GLN A 100 8.44 -2.18 -2.51
N THR A 101 9.37 -1.51 -3.20
CA THR A 101 10.69 -2.05 -3.56
C THR A 101 11.79 -1.20 -2.94
N GLN A 102 13.05 -1.64 -3.06
CA GLN A 102 14.21 -0.83 -2.67
C GLN A 102 14.36 0.46 -3.51
N ALA A 103 13.82 0.49 -4.74
CA ALA A 103 13.85 1.66 -5.61
C ALA A 103 12.74 2.67 -5.29
N GLY A 104 11.73 2.27 -4.51
CA GLY A 104 10.55 3.08 -4.20
C GLY A 104 9.25 2.30 -4.36
N LEU A 105 8.14 3.03 -4.53
CA LEU A 105 6.82 2.47 -4.81
C LEU A 105 6.68 2.19 -6.31
N THR A 106 6.44 0.94 -6.66
CA THR A 106 5.92 0.59 -7.99
C THR A 106 4.40 0.65 -7.96
N LEU A 107 3.81 1.47 -8.82
CA LEU A 107 2.36 1.55 -9.05
C LEU A 107 2.06 1.11 -10.48
N ALA A 108 1.25 0.07 -10.63
CA ALA A 108 0.71 -0.33 -11.92
C ALA A 108 -0.80 -0.07 -11.96
N SER A 109 -1.23 0.79 -12.88
CA SER A 109 -2.62 1.06 -13.23
C SER A 109 -2.95 0.40 -14.59
N PRO A 110 -4.20 0.50 -15.09
CA PRO A 110 -4.54 0.03 -16.43
C PRO A 110 -3.76 0.73 -17.55
N THR A 111 -3.30 1.95 -17.32
CA THR A 111 -2.65 2.81 -18.32
C THR A 111 -1.16 2.98 -18.09
N ASP A 112 -0.71 2.85 -16.85
CA ASP A 112 0.63 3.27 -16.44
C ASP A 112 1.33 2.22 -15.57
N ASN A 113 2.65 2.21 -15.64
CA ASN A 113 3.50 1.49 -14.71
C ASN A 113 4.62 2.42 -14.26
N LEU A 114 4.51 2.89 -13.03
CA LEU A 114 5.32 3.97 -12.47
C LEU A 114 6.22 3.43 -11.36
N ILE A 115 7.45 3.93 -11.31
CA ILE A 115 8.35 3.77 -10.17
C ILE A 115 8.50 5.15 -9.54
N LEU A 116 8.04 5.27 -8.30
CA LEU A 116 7.90 6.54 -7.59
C LEU A 116 8.71 6.51 -6.30
N GLN A 117 9.25 7.65 -5.92
CA GLN A 117 9.89 7.84 -4.63
C GLN A 117 8.93 8.51 -3.67
N ARG A 118 9.00 8.11 -2.40
CA ARG A 118 8.25 8.77 -1.33
C ARG A 118 8.79 10.19 -1.19
N CYS A 119 7.89 11.15 -1.18
CA CYS A 119 8.25 12.53 -0.90
C CYS A 119 8.47 12.68 0.60
N THR A 120 9.73 12.92 0.98
CA THR A 120 10.16 13.21 2.35
C THR A 120 10.59 14.67 2.36
N ASP A 121 9.95 15.50 3.19
CA ASP A 121 10.00 16.97 3.24
C ASP A 121 8.99 17.68 2.29
N LEU A 122 7.82 18.01 2.83
CA LEU A 122 6.98 19.14 2.41
C LEU A 122 7.13 20.26 3.45
#